data_AF-A0A383DAW7-F1
#
_entry.id   AF-A0A383DAW7-F1
#
_cell.length_a   1.000
_cell.length_b   1.000
_cell.length_c   1.000
_cell.angle_alpha   90.00
_cell.angle_beta   90.00
_cell.angle_gamma   90.00
#
_symmetry.space_group_name_H-M   'P 1'
#
loop_
_entity.id
_entity.type
_entity.pdbx_description
1 polymer ?
#
loop_
_entity_poly.entity_id
_entity_poly.type
_entity_poly.pdbx_seq_one_letter_code
_entity_poly.pdbx_strand_id
1 'polypeptide(L)'
;VTSTVLNNKNIDVVLGEAVELLVDNYSVSGVSLRDGSSFFGKTVILTCGTFLSGLIHVGERKILAGRMGEEGSIGITESLGALGFKTGRLKTGTPPRLNKNSIDWNKTSIALGDDSPVPFSYQTRDFSPPNDPCHTIRTNKETHEIIKENISRSPMFSGDIAGTGPRYCPSIEDKIHRFSHHDSHMLFLEPEWKNSDQIYLNGFSTSLPEDVQLSALRKIPGLGLVELLRPGYAIE
;
A
#
# COMPACT_ATOMS: atom_id res chain seq x y z
N VAL A 1 14.46 -10.02 -5.23
CA VAL A 1 15.69 -9.32 -5.70
C VAL A 1 15.81 -9.54 -7.20
N THR A 2 16.13 -8.51 -7.99
CA THR A 2 16.20 -8.63 -9.47
C THR A 2 17.49 -9.32 -9.91
N SER A 3 17.49 -9.91 -11.11
CA SER A 3 18.69 -10.53 -11.71
C SER A 3 19.85 -9.54 -11.85
N THR A 4 19.56 -8.26 -12.14
CA THR A 4 20.56 -7.19 -12.20
C THR A 4 21.35 -7.03 -10.90
N VAL A 5 20.68 -7.16 -9.75
CA VAL A 5 21.33 -7.10 -8.44
C VAL A 5 22.11 -8.38 -8.19
N LEU A 6 21.49 -9.55 -8.39
CA LEU A 6 22.11 -10.86 -8.11
C LEU A 6 23.36 -11.16 -8.97
N ASN A 7 23.43 -10.61 -10.18
CA ASN A 7 24.55 -10.83 -11.09
C ASN A 7 25.68 -9.79 -10.94
N ASN A 8 25.53 -8.81 -10.06
CA ASN A 8 26.55 -7.77 -9.87
C ASN A 8 27.61 -8.27 -8.89
N LYS A 9 28.83 -8.49 -9.40
CA LYS A 9 29.99 -8.95 -8.59
C LYS A 9 30.41 -8.05 -7.43
N ASN A 10 29.91 -6.81 -7.38
CA ASN A 10 30.20 -5.86 -6.31
C ASN A 10 29.07 -5.81 -5.26
N ILE A 11 28.04 -6.65 -5.38
CA ILE A 11 26.90 -6.69 -4.48
C ILE A 11 26.73 -8.10 -3.92
N ASP A 12 26.95 -8.23 -2.61
CA ASP A 12 26.57 -9.43 -1.86
C ASP A 12 25.15 -9.27 -1.32
N VAL A 13 24.33 -10.31 -1.45
CA VAL A 13 22.95 -10.33 -0.94
C VAL A 13 22.86 -11.28 0.24
N VAL A 14 22.49 -10.73 1.39
CA VAL A 14 22.30 -11.48 2.64
C VAL A 14 20.82 -11.41 3.03
N LEU A 15 20.23 -12.55 3.34
CA LEU A 15 18.88 -12.62 3.89
C LEU A 15 18.98 -12.55 5.42
N GLY A 16 18.39 -11.51 6.01
CA GLY A 16 18.28 -11.36 7.44
C GLY A 16 17.67 -10.01 7.81
N GLU A 17 17.23 -9.88 9.05
CA GLU A 17 16.68 -8.63 9.57
C GLU A 17 17.77 -7.86 10.29
N ALA A 18 18.14 -6.68 9.78
CA ALA A 18 18.99 -5.77 10.53
C ALA A 18 18.20 -5.21 11.72
N VAL A 19 18.78 -5.27 12.92
CA VAL A 19 18.12 -4.86 14.17
C VAL A 19 18.88 -3.79 14.93
N GLU A 20 20.15 -3.56 14.63
CA GLU A 20 20.97 -2.57 15.33
C GLU A 20 22.01 -1.94 14.39
N LEU A 21 22.21 -0.62 14.53
CA LEU A 21 23.35 0.09 13.96
C LEU A 21 24.54 -0.01 14.92
N LEU A 22 25.67 -0.49 14.41
CA LEU A 22 26.93 -0.48 15.15
C LEU A 22 27.59 0.89 14.98
N VAL A 23 27.94 1.53 16.10
CA VAL A 23 28.54 2.87 16.13
C VAL A 23 29.76 2.85 17.05
N ASP A 24 30.88 3.38 16.55
CA ASP A 24 32.10 3.61 17.31
C ASP A 24 32.50 5.09 17.21
N ASN A 25 32.75 5.74 18.34
CA ASN A 25 33.16 7.16 18.41
C ASN A 25 32.36 8.10 17.50
N TYR A 26 31.02 8.02 17.54
CA TYR A 26 30.08 8.79 16.70
C TYR A 26 30.16 8.51 15.19
N SER A 27 30.84 7.45 14.78
CA SER A 27 30.89 6.97 13.40
C SER A 27 30.20 5.62 13.27
N VAL A 28 29.40 5.44 12.22
CA VAL A 28 28.84 4.12 11.90
C VAL A 28 29.98 3.15 11.56
N SER A 29 29.90 1.93 12.09
CA SER A 29 30.87 0.87 11.86
C SER A 29 30.25 -0.39 11.26
N GLY A 30 28.90 -0.49 11.22
CA GLY A 30 28.22 -1.64 10.64
C GLY A 30 26.76 -1.78 11.06
N VAL A 31 26.24 -3.00 10.87
CA VAL A 31 24.90 -3.43 11.32
C VAL A 31 24.97 -4.80 12.00
N SER A 32 24.13 -5.03 13.00
CA SER A 32 23.86 -6.37 13.55
C SER A 32 22.51 -6.88 13.07
N LEU A 33 22.45 -8.18 12.78
CA LEU A 33 21.22 -8.86 12.38
C LEU A 33 20.58 -9.57 13.58
N ARG A 34 19.29 -9.90 13.46
CA ARG A 34 18.51 -10.58 14.50
C ARG A 34 19.10 -11.93 14.93
N ASP A 35 19.81 -12.62 14.03
CA ASP A 35 20.45 -13.91 14.31
C ASP A 35 21.77 -13.78 15.09
N GLY A 36 22.18 -12.56 15.44
CA GLY A 36 23.42 -12.25 16.15
C GLY A 36 24.64 -12.06 15.24
N SER A 37 24.50 -12.27 13.93
CA SER A 37 25.58 -11.95 12.98
C SER A 37 25.77 -10.43 12.87
N SER A 38 26.97 -10.01 12.45
CA SER A 38 27.33 -8.60 12.31
C SER A 38 28.10 -8.36 11.02
N PHE A 39 27.78 -7.26 10.35
CA PHE A 39 28.40 -6.85 9.09
C PHE A 39 29.01 -5.46 9.27
N PHE A 40 30.32 -5.37 9.07
CA PHE A 40 31.07 -4.12 9.24
C PHE A 40 31.18 -3.36 7.93
N GLY A 41 31.05 -2.04 8.00
CA GLY A 41 31.09 -1.16 6.84
C GLY A 41 31.26 0.30 7.23
N LYS A 42 31.78 1.09 6.28
CA LYS A 42 32.01 2.53 6.50
C LYS A 42 30.74 3.37 6.35
N THR A 43 29.70 2.80 5.75
CA THR A 43 28.45 3.49 5.42
C THR A 43 27.31 2.49 5.49
N VAL A 44 26.20 2.90 6.11
CA VAL A 44 24.95 2.14 6.15
C VAL A 44 23.86 3.00 5.54
N ILE A 45 23.07 2.41 4.63
CA ILE A 45 21.92 3.06 4.01
C ILE A 45 20.68 2.28 4.45
N LEU A 46 19.78 2.95 5.19
CA LEU A 46 18.54 2.35 5.66
C LEU A 46 17.39 2.67 4.68
N THR A 47 16.78 1.64 4.10
CA THR A 47 15.67 1.74 3.14
C THR A 47 14.49 0.87 3.56
N CYS A 48 14.10 0.97 4.82
CA CYS A 48 13.21 0.03 5.50
C CYS A 48 11.72 0.11 5.07
N GLY A 49 11.34 1.04 4.19
CA GLY A 49 9.96 1.17 3.71
C GLY A 49 8.94 1.31 4.85
N THR A 50 7.87 0.51 4.79
CA THR A 50 6.79 0.49 5.78
C THR A 50 6.99 -0.58 6.87
N PHE A 51 8.17 -1.19 6.96
CA PHE A 51 8.39 -2.33 7.85
C PHE A 51 8.72 -1.94 9.29
N LEU A 52 9.37 -0.79 9.51
CA LEU A 52 9.80 -0.38 10.85
C LEU A 52 8.61 -0.21 11.78
N SER A 53 8.49 -1.13 12.74
CA SER A 53 7.38 -1.18 13.70
C SER A 53 5.99 -1.14 13.03
N GLY A 54 5.85 -1.67 11.81
CA GLY A 54 4.60 -1.54 11.03
C GLY A 54 3.36 -2.11 11.72
N LEU A 55 2.25 -1.37 11.65
CA LEU A 55 0.95 -1.75 12.20
C LEU A 55 -0.15 -1.58 11.16
N ILE A 56 -0.78 -2.69 10.77
CA ILE A 56 -1.90 -2.71 9.82
C ILE A 56 -3.23 -2.52 10.56
N HIS A 57 -4.10 -1.71 9.96
CA HIS A 57 -5.43 -1.37 10.42
C HIS A 57 -6.50 -1.75 9.39
N VAL A 58 -7.42 -2.63 9.78
CA VAL A 58 -8.63 -2.98 9.01
C VAL A 58 -9.83 -2.85 9.94
N GLY A 59 -10.48 -1.69 9.91
CA GLY A 59 -11.45 -1.33 10.93
C GLY A 59 -10.82 -1.38 12.31
N GLU A 60 -11.47 -2.08 13.23
CA GLU A 60 -11.03 -2.26 14.60
C GLU A 60 -9.87 -3.28 14.74
N ARG A 61 -9.59 -4.07 13.69
CA ARG A 61 -8.52 -5.09 13.71
C ARG A 61 -7.15 -4.45 13.48
N LYS A 62 -6.21 -4.75 14.38
CA LYS A 62 -4.80 -4.31 14.34
C LYS A 62 -3.87 -5.52 14.17
N ILE A 63 -2.91 -5.45 13.25
CA ILE A 63 -2.00 -6.55 12.92
C ILE A 63 -0.57 -6.01 12.84
N LEU A 64 0.37 -6.57 13.62
CA LEU A 64 1.79 -6.23 13.53
C LEU A 64 2.36 -6.79 12.24
N ALA A 65 2.68 -5.91 11.30
CA ALA A 65 3.07 -6.28 9.94
C ALA A 65 3.65 -5.07 9.20
N GLY A 66 4.71 -5.27 8.42
CA GLY A 66 5.24 -4.24 7.53
C GLY A 66 4.39 -4.05 6.28
N ARG A 67 3.76 -5.16 5.83
CA ARG A 67 2.79 -5.25 4.73
C ARG A 67 1.86 -6.43 5.00
N MET A 68 0.68 -6.44 4.39
CA MET A 68 -0.27 -7.54 4.60
C MET A 68 0.37 -8.89 4.22
N GLY A 69 0.55 -9.77 5.21
CA GLY A 69 1.18 -11.08 5.05
C GLY A 69 2.71 -11.09 5.25
N GLU A 70 3.34 -9.95 5.54
CA GLU A 70 4.76 -9.83 5.82
C GLU A 70 4.98 -9.23 7.22
N GLU A 71 5.83 -9.86 8.02
CA GLU A 71 6.14 -9.40 9.38
C GLU A 71 6.74 -7.99 9.39
N GLY A 72 6.46 -7.23 10.46
CA GLY A 72 7.14 -5.96 10.70
C GLY A 72 8.57 -6.18 11.17
N SER A 73 9.41 -5.16 11.03
CA SER A 73 10.77 -5.16 11.58
C SER A 73 10.80 -4.43 12.93
N ILE A 74 11.59 -4.94 13.86
CA ILE A 74 11.76 -4.42 15.22
C ILE A 74 13.26 -4.31 15.51
N GLY A 75 13.72 -3.24 16.18
CA GLY A 75 15.11 -3.07 16.61
C GLY A 75 15.75 -1.83 16.02
N ILE A 76 15.68 -1.63 14.69
CA ILE A 76 16.33 -0.49 14.05
C ILE A 76 15.76 0.84 14.54
N THR A 77 14.45 0.93 14.75
CA THR A 77 13.81 2.14 15.30
C THR A 77 14.33 2.45 16.70
N GLU A 78 14.45 1.44 17.55
CA GLU A 78 14.95 1.53 18.91
C GLU A 78 16.44 1.89 18.94
N SER A 79 17.24 1.28 18.07
CA SER A 79 18.66 1.57 17.88
C SER A 79 18.89 3.03 17.47
N LEU A 80 18.11 3.53 16.50
CA LEU A 80 18.15 4.95 16.13
C LEU A 80 17.73 5.86 17.30
N GLY A 81 16.67 5.48 18.03
CA GLY A 81 16.23 6.23 19.22
C GLY A 81 17.30 6.32 20.30
N ALA A 82 18.03 5.23 20.58
CA ALA A 82 19.13 5.19 21.52
C ALA A 82 20.31 6.10 21.11
N LEU A 83 20.50 6.31 19.80
CA LEU A 83 21.47 7.25 19.25
C LEU A 83 20.97 8.72 19.26
N GLY A 84 19.78 8.98 19.78
CA GLY A 84 19.21 10.33 19.91
C GLY A 84 18.35 10.79 18.73
N PHE A 85 18.02 9.91 17.78
CA PHE A 85 17.09 10.25 16.70
C PHE A 85 15.65 10.33 17.23
N LYS A 86 14.89 11.30 16.71
CA LYS A 86 13.45 11.40 16.96
C LYS A 86 12.71 10.49 15.99
N THR A 87 11.78 9.72 16.51
CA THR A 87 10.92 8.82 15.73
C THR A 87 9.48 9.34 15.74
N GLY A 88 8.72 8.96 14.73
CA GLY A 88 7.31 9.30 14.59
C GLY A 88 6.63 8.30 13.67
N ARG A 89 5.30 8.34 13.63
CA ARG A 89 4.48 7.45 12.81
C ARG A 89 3.80 8.22 11.68
N LEU A 90 3.75 7.58 10.52
CA LEU A 90 3.06 8.07 9.34
C LEU A 90 2.09 7.01 8.88
N LYS A 91 0.96 7.44 8.32
CA LYS A 91 -0.06 6.54 7.85
C LYS A 91 -0.16 6.58 6.32
N THR A 92 -0.27 5.43 5.67
CA THR A 92 -0.79 5.35 4.30
C THR A 92 -1.84 4.25 4.15
N GLY A 93 -2.75 4.43 3.19
CA GLY A 93 -3.85 3.51 2.92
C GLY A 93 -3.71 2.85 1.56
N THR A 94 -4.26 1.65 1.42
CA THR A 94 -4.28 0.90 0.16
C THR A 94 -5.68 0.34 -0.08
N PRO A 95 -6.16 0.25 -1.34
CA PRO A 95 -7.49 -0.23 -1.64
C PRO A 95 -7.61 -1.75 -1.48
N PRO A 96 -8.83 -2.28 -1.44
CA PRO A 96 -9.06 -3.70 -1.55
C PRO A 96 -8.57 -4.26 -2.89
N ARG A 97 -8.23 -5.54 -2.88
CA ARG A 97 -7.88 -6.33 -4.05
C ARG A 97 -9.07 -7.17 -4.41
N LEU A 98 -9.64 -6.97 -5.58
CA LEU A 98 -10.85 -7.63 -6.03
C LEU A 98 -10.52 -8.89 -6.82
N ASN A 99 -11.37 -9.91 -6.72
CA ASN A 99 -11.33 -11.07 -7.60
C ASN A 99 -11.86 -10.69 -8.99
N LYS A 100 -11.04 -10.79 -10.04
CA LYS A 100 -11.39 -10.46 -11.43
C LYS A 100 -12.67 -11.16 -11.90
N ASN A 101 -12.89 -12.41 -11.46
CA ASN A 101 -14.02 -13.23 -11.89
C ASN A 101 -15.36 -12.83 -11.25
N SER A 102 -15.32 -11.96 -10.24
CA SER A 102 -16.50 -11.46 -9.52
C SER A 102 -17.02 -10.10 -10.05
N ILE A 103 -16.38 -9.57 -11.10
CA ILE A 103 -16.69 -8.25 -11.69
C ILE A 103 -17.51 -8.43 -12.97
N ASP A 104 -18.61 -7.69 -13.09
CA ASP A 104 -19.40 -7.59 -14.32
C ASP A 104 -18.80 -6.51 -15.23
N TRP A 105 -17.87 -6.94 -16.08
CA TRP A 105 -17.11 -6.08 -16.98
C TRP A 105 -17.98 -5.32 -18.00
N ASN A 106 -19.19 -5.82 -18.30
CA ASN A 106 -20.11 -5.14 -19.22
C ASN A 106 -20.67 -3.82 -18.65
N LYS A 107 -20.56 -3.61 -17.34
CA LYS A 107 -20.98 -2.38 -16.65
C LYS A 107 -19.83 -1.42 -16.38
N THR A 108 -18.66 -1.67 -16.96
CA THR A 108 -17.46 -0.86 -16.80
C THR A 108 -17.13 -0.14 -18.11
N SER A 109 -16.33 0.92 -18.04
CA SER A 109 -15.83 1.62 -19.24
C SER A 109 -14.35 1.35 -19.44
N ILE A 110 -13.96 0.88 -20.62
CA ILE A 110 -12.57 0.57 -20.96
C ILE A 110 -11.72 1.85 -20.93
N ALA A 111 -10.52 1.75 -20.36
CA ALA A 111 -9.48 2.78 -20.37
C ALA A 111 -8.17 2.14 -20.87
N LEU A 112 -7.81 2.43 -22.12
CA LEU A 112 -6.57 1.99 -22.75
C LEU A 112 -5.45 3.01 -22.51
N GLY A 113 -4.21 2.53 -22.58
CA GLY A 113 -3.03 3.40 -22.69
C GLY A 113 -2.89 3.97 -24.11
N ASP A 114 -1.90 4.83 -24.29
CA ASP A 114 -1.63 5.49 -25.57
C ASP A 114 -1.31 4.50 -26.70
N ASP A 115 -1.79 4.80 -27.91
CA ASP A 115 -1.51 4.00 -29.12
C ASP A 115 -0.02 3.99 -29.50
N SER A 116 0.72 5.03 -29.11
CA SER A 116 2.16 5.20 -29.34
C SER A 116 2.86 5.50 -28.01
N PRO A 117 3.10 4.47 -27.18
CA PRO A 117 3.62 4.67 -25.83
C PRO A 117 5.10 5.07 -25.87
N VAL A 118 5.49 5.96 -24.96
CA VAL A 118 6.87 6.43 -24.84
C VAL A 118 7.57 5.67 -23.70
N PRO A 119 8.78 5.11 -23.91
CA PRO A 119 9.49 4.46 -22.84
C PRO A 119 9.89 5.46 -21.76
N PHE A 120 9.87 5.02 -20.50
CA PHE A 120 10.36 5.82 -19.37
C PHE A 120 11.87 6.12 -19.45
N SER A 121 12.67 5.25 -20.07
CA SER A 121 14.13 5.41 -20.17
C SER A 121 14.55 5.92 -21.56
N TYR A 122 15.43 6.92 -21.58
CA TYR A 122 16.09 7.40 -22.80
C TYR A 122 16.98 6.36 -23.50
N GLN A 123 17.33 5.27 -22.81
CA GLN A 123 18.16 4.20 -23.36
C GLN A 123 17.36 3.11 -24.07
N THR A 124 16.05 3.05 -23.83
CA THR A 124 15.17 2.09 -24.49
C THR A 124 14.92 2.54 -25.92
N ARG A 125 15.29 1.70 -26.89
CA ARG A 125 15.12 1.98 -28.33
C ARG A 125 13.84 1.38 -28.87
N ASP A 126 13.65 0.08 -28.65
CA ASP A 126 12.48 -0.65 -29.11
C ASP A 126 11.50 -0.82 -27.94
N PHE A 127 10.39 -0.09 -27.98
CA PHE A 127 9.37 -0.10 -26.93
C PHE A 127 7.99 -0.39 -27.52
N SER A 128 7.49 -1.59 -27.27
CA SER A 128 6.14 -2.03 -27.67
C SER A 128 5.54 -2.86 -26.51
N PRO A 129 5.18 -2.20 -25.39
CA PRO A 129 4.56 -2.89 -24.28
C PRO A 129 3.14 -3.38 -24.65
N PRO A 130 2.62 -4.42 -23.99
CA PRO A 130 1.20 -4.73 -24.07
C PRO A 130 0.34 -3.54 -23.64
N ASN A 131 -0.77 -3.32 -24.33
CA ASN A 131 -1.79 -2.32 -23.96
C ASN A 131 -3.01 -3.04 -23.38
N ASP A 132 -2.81 -3.72 -22.24
CA ASP A 132 -3.88 -4.40 -21.53
C ASP A 132 -4.82 -3.35 -20.89
N PRO A 133 -6.15 -3.45 -21.07
CA PRO A 133 -7.06 -2.41 -20.65
C PRO A 133 -7.18 -2.33 -19.12
N CYS A 134 -7.17 -1.11 -18.60
CA CYS A 134 -7.82 -0.81 -17.33
C CYS A 134 -9.31 -0.57 -17.58
N HIS A 135 -10.10 -0.54 -16.50
CA HIS A 135 -11.51 -0.19 -16.58
C HIS A 135 -11.85 0.89 -15.56
N THR A 136 -12.86 1.70 -15.86
CA THR A 136 -13.36 2.73 -14.96
C THR A 136 -14.79 2.42 -14.52
N ILE A 137 -15.04 2.72 -13.25
CA ILE A 137 -16.38 2.69 -12.63
C ILE A 137 -16.52 3.92 -11.73
N ARG A 138 -17.74 4.13 -11.21
CA ARG A 138 -18.03 5.28 -10.37
C ARG A 138 -18.80 4.86 -9.12
N THR A 139 -18.41 5.42 -7.98
CA THR A 139 -19.22 5.35 -6.75
C THR A 139 -20.54 6.11 -6.93
N ASN A 140 -21.51 5.83 -6.06
CA ASN A 140 -22.82 6.46 -6.05
C ASN A 140 -23.27 6.81 -4.62
N LYS A 141 -24.48 7.38 -4.49
CA LYS A 141 -25.05 7.81 -3.21
C LYS A 141 -25.18 6.67 -2.20
N GLU A 142 -25.66 5.50 -2.62
CA GLU A 142 -25.78 4.33 -1.74
C GLU A 142 -24.43 3.89 -1.16
N THR A 143 -23.37 3.85 -1.99
CA THR A 143 -22.00 3.58 -1.52
C THR A 143 -21.56 4.62 -0.49
N HIS A 144 -21.87 5.90 -0.72
CA HIS A 144 -21.48 6.99 0.18
C HIS A 144 -22.23 6.94 1.51
N GLU A 145 -23.52 6.60 1.49
CA GLU A 145 -24.35 6.44 2.70
C GLU A 145 -23.79 5.35 3.61
N ILE A 146 -23.49 4.16 3.06
CA ILE A 146 -22.88 3.05 3.83
C ILE A 146 -21.57 3.48 4.48
N ILE A 147 -20.72 4.19 3.74
CA ILE A 147 -19.42 4.67 4.25
C ILE A 147 -19.63 5.73 5.34
N LYS A 148 -20.57 6.67 5.16
CA LYS A 148 -20.88 7.72 6.15
C LYS A 148 -21.42 7.14 7.45
N GLU A 149 -22.33 6.17 7.37
CA GLU A 149 -22.91 5.48 8.54
C GLU A 149 -21.86 4.73 9.36
N ASN A 150 -20.80 4.25 8.70
CA ASN A 150 -19.74 3.46 9.32
C ASN A 150 -18.44 4.24 9.52
N ILE A 151 -18.43 5.56 9.31
CA ILE A 151 -17.19 6.34 9.29
C ILE A 151 -16.44 6.30 10.64
N SER A 152 -17.18 6.20 11.74
CA SER A 152 -16.64 6.09 13.11
C SER A 152 -15.89 4.77 13.35
N ARG A 153 -16.11 3.75 12.52
CA ARG A 153 -15.39 2.46 12.56
C ARG A 153 -14.07 2.51 11.77
N SER A 154 -13.81 3.59 11.03
CA SER A 154 -12.50 3.78 10.39
C SER A 154 -11.50 4.31 11.44
N PRO A 155 -10.32 3.68 11.56
CA PRO A 155 -9.25 4.14 12.46
C PRO A 155 -8.77 5.57 12.21
N MET A 156 -9.06 6.13 11.03
CA MET A 156 -8.86 7.56 10.76
C MET A 156 -9.70 8.47 11.66
N PHE A 157 -10.91 8.04 11.99
CA PHE A 157 -11.92 8.86 12.64
C PHE A 157 -12.19 8.41 14.08
N SER A 158 -11.87 7.16 14.44
CA SER A 158 -11.96 6.69 15.83
C SER A 158 -10.83 7.19 16.73
N GLY A 159 -9.74 7.72 16.15
CA GLY A 159 -8.53 8.09 16.88
C GLY A 159 -7.57 6.93 17.15
N ASP A 160 -7.81 5.76 16.53
CA ASP A 160 -6.97 4.56 16.70
C ASP A 160 -5.61 4.62 15.99
N ILE A 161 -5.42 5.60 15.11
CA ILE A 161 -4.18 5.85 14.38
C ILE A 161 -3.48 7.05 15.00
N ALA A 162 -2.22 6.86 15.41
CA ALA A 162 -1.41 7.95 15.93
C ALA A 162 -0.70 8.74 14.81
N GLY A 163 -0.49 8.10 13.66
CA GLY A 163 0.24 8.63 12.52
C GLY A 163 -0.56 9.64 11.71
N THR A 164 0.11 10.70 11.27
CA THR A 164 -0.51 11.69 10.37
C THR A 164 -0.54 11.15 8.95
N GLY A 165 -1.73 11.14 8.33
CA GLY A 165 -1.90 10.76 6.92
C GLY A 165 -1.49 11.87 5.93
N PRO A 166 -1.18 11.53 4.66
CA PRO A 166 -0.86 12.51 3.63
C PRO A 166 -2.06 13.41 3.31
N ARG A 167 -1.81 14.72 3.15
CA ARG A 167 -2.88 15.70 2.86
C ARG A 167 -3.54 15.53 1.49
N TYR A 168 -2.82 14.94 0.52
CA TYR A 168 -3.16 14.97 -0.90
C TYR A 168 -3.81 13.69 -1.44
N CYS A 169 -3.76 12.58 -0.69
CA CYS A 169 -4.32 11.29 -1.10
C CYS A 169 -5.24 10.74 0.00
N PRO A 170 -6.43 11.34 0.17
CA PRO A 170 -7.36 10.91 1.20
C PRO A 170 -7.88 9.50 0.89
N SER A 171 -8.14 8.72 1.95
CA SER A 171 -8.92 7.49 1.81
C SER A 171 -10.33 7.79 1.30
N ILE A 172 -11.05 6.79 0.78
CA ILE A 172 -12.40 7.00 0.24
C ILE A 172 -13.35 7.56 1.30
N GLU A 173 -13.24 7.12 2.56
CA GLU A 173 -14.01 7.68 3.67
C GLU A 173 -13.68 9.16 3.95
N ASP A 174 -12.40 9.55 3.86
CA ASP A 174 -11.98 10.94 4.04
C ASP A 174 -12.35 11.82 2.83
N LYS A 175 -12.28 11.25 1.61
CA LYS A 175 -12.73 11.91 0.39
C LYS A 175 -14.22 12.21 0.44
N ILE A 176 -15.05 11.25 0.82
CA ILE A 176 -16.51 11.41 0.96
C ILE A 176 -16.86 12.41 2.08
N HIS A 177 -16.09 12.40 3.18
CA HIS A 177 -16.29 13.35 4.27
C HIS A 177 -15.96 14.80 3.85
N ARG A 178 -14.77 15.03 3.28
CA ARG A 178 -14.31 16.38 2.88
C ARG A 178 -15.03 16.93 1.66
N PHE A 179 -15.37 16.07 0.71
CA PHE A 179 -15.98 16.44 -0.56
C PHE A 179 -17.44 15.96 -0.64
N SER A 180 -18.19 16.17 0.44
CA SER A 180 -19.57 15.69 0.61
C SER A 180 -20.59 16.20 -0.42
N HIS A 181 -20.25 17.27 -1.14
CA HIS A 181 -21.03 17.83 -2.24
C HIS A 181 -20.87 17.06 -3.58
N HIS A 182 -19.86 16.17 -3.68
CA HIS A 182 -19.70 15.32 -4.85
C HIS A 182 -20.53 14.03 -4.70
N ASP A 183 -21.52 13.86 -5.57
CA ASP A 183 -22.40 12.68 -5.59
C ASP A 183 -21.69 11.39 -6.07
N SER A 184 -20.47 11.50 -6.59
CA SER A 184 -19.76 10.38 -7.20
C SER A 184 -18.26 10.63 -7.34
N HIS A 185 -17.48 9.57 -7.18
CA HIS A 185 -16.03 9.50 -7.42
C HIS A 185 -15.69 8.39 -8.41
N MET A 186 -14.82 8.70 -9.37
CA MET A 186 -14.27 7.73 -10.32
C MET A 186 -13.27 6.80 -9.62
N LEU A 187 -13.33 5.53 -9.98
CA LEU A 187 -12.41 4.48 -9.57
C LEU A 187 -11.84 3.81 -10.82
N PHE A 188 -10.61 3.30 -10.72
CA PHE A 188 -9.99 2.48 -11.76
C PHE A 188 -9.84 1.05 -11.26
N LEU A 189 -10.21 0.10 -12.12
CA LEU A 189 -9.99 -1.33 -11.99
C LEU A 189 -8.73 -1.66 -12.79
N GLU A 190 -7.61 -1.84 -12.08
CA GLU A 190 -6.29 -2.01 -12.68
C GLU A 190 -5.80 -3.46 -12.45
N PRO A 191 -5.54 -4.24 -13.51
CA PRO A 191 -4.87 -5.53 -13.36
C PRO A 191 -3.47 -5.33 -12.76
N GLU A 192 -3.13 -6.02 -11.66
CA GLU A 192 -1.83 -5.79 -10.99
C GLU A 192 -0.62 -6.32 -11.80
N TRP A 193 -0.86 -7.29 -12.68
CA TRP A 193 0.14 -7.80 -13.62
C TRP A 193 -0.58 -8.46 -14.81
N LYS A 194 0.19 -8.81 -15.85
CA LYS A 194 -0.35 -9.49 -17.04
C LYS A 194 -1.02 -10.82 -16.65
N ASN A 195 -2.26 -11.01 -17.08
CA ASN A 195 -3.11 -12.16 -16.73
C ASN A 195 -3.43 -12.30 -15.23
N SER A 196 -3.34 -11.22 -14.45
CA SER A 196 -3.71 -11.27 -13.03
C SER A 196 -5.19 -11.57 -12.83
N ASP A 197 -5.50 -12.45 -11.87
CA ASP A 197 -6.85 -12.63 -11.32
C ASP A 197 -7.17 -11.57 -10.24
N GLN A 198 -6.20 -10.72 -9.90
CA GLN A 198 -6.32 -9.69 -8.89
C GLN A 198 -6.41 -8.30 -9.53
N ILE A 199 -7.46 -7.58 -9.14
CA ILE A 199 -7.72 -6.21 -9.60
C ILE A 199 -7.49 -5.23 -8.45
N TYR A 200 -6.59 -4.27 -8.67
CA TYR A 200 -6.37 -3.13 -7.77
C TYR A 200 -7.45 -2.07 -8.02
N LEU A 201 -8.20 -1.71 -6.98
CA LEU A 201 -9.27 -0.72 -7.08
C LEU A 201 -8.76 0.69 -6.74
N ASN A 202 -8.04 1.29 -7.67
CA ASN A 202 -7.49 2.63 -7.49
C ASN A 202 -8.60 3.67 -7.24
N GLY A 203 -8.35 4.54 -6.27
CA GLY A 203 -9.33 5.52 -5.77
C GLY A 203 -10.19 5.03 -4.59
N PHE A 204 -10.08 3.77 -4.18
CA PHE A 204 -10.81 3.20 -3.03
C PHE A 204 -9.89 2.80 -1.86
N SER A 205 -8.78 3.52 -1.64
CA SER A 205 -7.95 3.30 -0.44
C SER A 205 -8.81 3.49 0.82
N THR A 206 -8.77 2.56 1.76
CA THR A 206 -9.65 2.59 2.94
C THR A 206 -9.02 1.87 4.13
N SER A 207 -9.45 2.25 5.33
CA SER A 207 -9.18 1.48 6.55
C SER A 207 -10.47 1.03 7.24
N LEU A 208 -11.61 1.06 6.55
CA LEU A 208 -12.87 0.56 7.08
C LEU A 208 -12.83 -0.96 7.34
N PRO A 209 -13.71 -1.48 8.21
CA PRO A 209 -13.91 -2.91 8.40
C PRO A 209 -14.24 -3.62 7.08
N GLU A 210 -13.79 -4.87 6.93
CA GLU A 210 -13.95 -5.67 5.71
C GLU A 210 -15.43 -5.85 5.29
N ASP A 211 -16.33 -6.02 6.26
CA ASP A 211 -17.78 -6.11 6.03
C ASP A 211 -18.36 -4.83 5.40
N VAL A 212 -17.87 -3.66 5.86
CA VAL A 212 -18.28 -2.36 5.33
C VAL A 212 -17.74 -2.14 3.93
N GLN A 213 -16.48 -2.53 3.68
CA GLN A 213 -15.87 -2.45 2.35
C GLN A 213 -16.70 -3.24 1.33
N LEU A 214 -16.99 -4.52 1.62
CA LEU A 214 -17.81 -5.38 0.77
C LEU A 214 -19.21 -4.78 0.53
N SER A 215 -19.87 -4.33 1.61
CA SER A 215 -21.21 -3.76 1.53
C SER A 215 -21.25 -2.51 0.64
N ALA A 216 -20.29 -1.60 0.80
CA ALA A 216 -20.19 -0.37 0.01
C ALA A 216 -19.86 -0.64 -1.46
N LEU A 217 -18.93 -1.57 -1.74
CA LEU A 217 -18.53 -1.92 -3.09
C LEU A 217 -19.66 -2.61 -3.87
N ARG A 218 -20.43 -3.49 -3.23
CA ARG A 218 -21.56 -4.19 -3.87
C ARG A 218 -22.71 -3.27 -4.31
N LYS A 219 -22.70 -2.00 -3.89
CA LYS A 219 -23.62 -0.97 -4.40
C LYS A 219 -23.17 -0.33 -5.70
N ILE A 220 -21.92 -0.53 -6.12
CA ILE A 220 -21.37 0.04 -7.34
C ILE A 220 -21.79 -0.83 -8.54
N PRO A 221 -22.39 -0.26 -9.62
CA PRO A 221 -22.65 -0.99 -10.84
C PRO A 221 -21.39 -1.68 -11.36
N GLY A 222 -21.49 -2.99 -11.63
CA GLY A 222 -20.35 -3.83 -12.01
C GLY A 222 -19.74 -4.64 -10.87
N LEU A 223 -19.99 -4.25 -9.61
CA LEU A 223 -19.40 -4.90 -8.42
C LEU A 223 -20.43 -5.60 -7.50
N GLY A 224 -21.67 -5.82 -7.96
CA GLY A 224 -22.76 -6.36 -7.13
C GLY A 224 -22.48 -7.73 -6.49
N LEU A 225 -21.62 -8.53 -7.10
CA LEU A 225 -21.18 -9.84 -6.59
C LEU A 225 -19.69 -9.87 -6.24
N VAL A 226 -19.06 -8.70 -6.07
CA VAL A 226 -17.62 -8.62 -5.89
C VAL A 226 -17.17 -9.41 -4.66
N GLU A 227 -16.02 -10.07 -4.82
CA GLU A 227 -15.28 -10.76 -3.77
C GLU A 227 -13.94 -10.07 -3.55
N LEU A 228 -13.51 -10.01 -2.29
CA LEU A 228 -12.20 -9.50 -1.92
C LEU A 228 -11.22 -10.66 -1.84
N LEU A 229 -10.12 -10.56 -2.58
CA LEU A 229 -8.94 -11.39 -2.35
C LEU A 229 -8.16 -10.88 -1.14
N ARG A 230 -8.13 -9.54 -0.96
CA ARG A 230 -7.58 -8.88 0.24
C ARG A 230 -8.39 -7.61 0.54
N PRO A 231 -8.72 -7.34 1.81
CA PRO A 231 -9.34 -6.08 2.19
C PRO A 231 -8.37 -4.90 1.98
N GLY A 232 -8.94 -3.73 1.77
CA GLY A 232 -8.23 -2.47 1.92
C GLY A 232 -7.82 -2.30 3.37
N TYR A 233 -6.69 -1.65 3.58
CA TYR A 233 -6.15 -1.43 4.92
C TYR A 233 -5.32 -0.16 4.94
N ALA A 234 -5.01 0.28 6.14
CA ALA A 234 -3.94 1.23 6.35
C ALA A 234 -2.76 0.61 7.08
N ILE A 235 -1.57 1.11 6.76
CA ILE A 235 -0.33 0.80 7.46
C ILE A 235 0.15 2.07 8.17
N GLU A 236 0.52 1.92 9.43
CA GLU A 236 1.13 2.94 10.27
C GLU A 236 2.53 2.52 10.73
#